data_AF-A0A972SQM3-F1
#
_entry.id   AF-A0A972SQM3-F1
#
_cell.length_a   1.000
_cell.length_b   1.000
_cell.length_c   1.000
_cell.angle_alpha   90.00
_cell.angle_beta   90.00
_cell.angle_gamma   90.00
#
_symmetry.space_group_name_H-M   'P 1'
#
loop_
_entity.id
_entity.type
_entity.pdbx_description
1 polymer ?
#
loop_
_entity_poly.entity_id
_entity_poly.type
_entity_poly.pdbx_seq_one_letter_code
_entity_poly.pdbx_strand_id
1 'polypeptide(L)' 'MKSSIRDKAEGTFHQVKGKIKEVTGELTDNQKLETEGTGEKIAGQVQEKIGQVKSVLGK' A
#
# COMPACT_ATOMS: atom_id res chain seq x y z
N MET A 1 41.75 4.02 -17.19
CA MET A 1 41.12 3.05 -16.27
C MET A 1 40.86 3.63 -14.88
N LYS A 2 40.16 4.77 -14.76
CA LYS A 2 39.75 5.36 -13.46
C LYS A 2 38.24 5.60 -13.31
N SER A 3 37.46 5.41 -14.39
CA SER A 3 36.01 5.61 -14.41
C SER A 3 35.26 4.46 -13.70
N SER A 4 35.64 3.21 -13.99
CA SER A 4 34.87 2.02 -13.58
C SER A 4 34.69 1.84 -12.06
N ILE A 5 35.54 2.44 -11.22
CA ILE A 5 35.37 2.39 -9.75
C ILE A 5 34.35 3.43 -9.27
N ARG A 6 34.35 4.64 -9.87
CA ARG A 6 33.35 5.68 -9.58
C ARG A 6 31.97 5.26 -10.07
N ASP A 7 31.88 4.72 -11.28
CA ASP A 7 30.62 4.22 -11.85
C ASP A 7 30.02 3.08 -10.99
N LYS A 8 30.86 2.17 -10.47
CA LYS A 8 30.42 1.12 -9.54
C LYS A 8 29.95 1.67 -8.19
N ALA A 9 30.62 2.69 -7.67
CA ALA A 9 30.23 3.33 -6.41
C ALA A 9 28.89 4.07 -6.55
N GLU A 10 28.70 4.83 -7.63
CA GLU A 10 27.43 5.50 -7.94
C GLU A 10 26.28 4.52 -8.20
N GLY A 11 26.56 3.42 -8.91
CA GLY A 11 25.57 2.35 -9.13
C GLY A 11 25.13 1.69 -7.83
N THR A 12 26.09 1.38 -6.95
CA THR A 12 25.79 0.80 -5.62
C THR A 12 25.00 1.77 -4.75
N PHE A 13 25.37 3.06 -4.75
CA PHE A 13 24.64 4.08 -4.01
C PHE A 13 23.19 4.21 -4.50
N HIS A 14 22.96 4.21 -5.81
CA HIS A 14 21.61 4.22 -6.38
C HIS A 14 20.80 2.99 -6.01
N GLN A 15 21.41 1.80 -6.02
CA GLN A 15 20.76 0.55 -5.60
C GLN A 15 20.31 0.60 -4.14
N VAL A 16 21.19 1.05 -3.23
CA VAL A 16 20.86 1.16 -1.80
C VAL A 16 19.76 2.18 -1.58
N LYS A 17 19.86 3.38 -2.18
CA LYS A 17 18.83 4.42 -2.10
C LYS A 17 17.49 3.95 -2.67
N GLY A 18 17.52 3.19 -3.77
CA GLY A 18 16.36 2.57 -4.39
C GLY A 18 15.67 1.60 -3.44
N LYS A 19 16.43 0.66 -2.85
CA LYS A 19 15.89 -0.30 -1.86
C LYS A 19 15.27 0.38 -0.66
N ILE A 20 15.89 1.43 -0.12
CA ILE A 20 15.33 2.18 1.02
C ILE A 20 13.99 2.82 0.64
N LYS A 21 13.89 3.40 -0.56
CA LYS A 21 12.63 3.99 -1.06
C LYS A 21 11.56 2.94 -1.33
N GLU A 22 11.93 1.78 -1.88
CA GLU A 22 11.02 0.68 -2.16
C GLU A 22 10.43 0.13 -0.86
N VAL A 23 11.27 -0.16 0.14
CA VAL A 23 10.82 -0.63 1.46
C VAL A 23 9.94 0.41 2.15
N THR A 24 10.33 1.69 2.14
CA THR A 24 9.50 2.75 2.73
C THR A 24 8.18 2.92 1.99
N GLY A 25 8.21 2.78 0.66
CA GLY A 25 7.04 2.79 -0.21
C GLY A 25 6.10 1.64 0.09
N GLU A 26 6.59 0.41 0.11
CA GLU A 26 5.80 -0.79 0.44
C GLU A 26 5.23 -0.74 1.86
N LEU A 27 6.00 -0.28 2.84
CA LEU A 27 5.50 -0.11 4.22
C LEU A 27 4.40 0.97 4.30
N THR A 28 4.60 2.11 3.63
CA THR A 28 3.61 3.20 3.61
C THR A 28 2.38 2.84 2.78
N ASP A 29 2.56 2.13 1.68
CA ASP A 29 1.50 1.67 0.78
C ASP A 29 0.67 0.59 1.46
N ASN A 30 1.29 -0.38 2.14
CA ASN A 30 0.56 -1.32 3.00
C ASN A 30 -0.20 -0.59 4.10
N GLN A 31 0.43 0.34 4.82
CA GLN A 31 -0.26 1.07 5.90
C GLN A 31 -1.41 1.94 5.35
N LYS A 32 -1.25 2.54 4.16
CA LYS A 32 -2.29 3.31 3.48
C LYS A 32 -3.42 2.40 2.97
N LEU A 33 -3.09 1.29 2.31
CA LEU A 33 -4.04 0.30 1.80
C LEU A 33 -4.78 -0.43 2.92
N GLU A 34 -4.13 -0.72 4.05
CA GLU A 34 -4.79 -1.29 5.24
C GLU A 34 -5.80 -0.31 5.85
N THR A 35 -5.47 0.99 5.85
CA THR A 35 -6.37 2.03 6.35
C THR A 35 -7.58 2.21 5.41
N GLU A 36 -7.34 2.28 4.10
CA GLU A 36 -8.40 2.36 3.08
C GLU A 36 -9.29 1.11 3.11
N GLY A 37 -8.69 -0.08 3.13
CA GLY A 37 -9.41 -1.36 3.18
C GLY A 37 -10.23 -1.56 4.46
N THR A 38 -9.75 -1.06 5.61
CA THR A 38 -10.52 -1.11 6.86
C THR A 38 -11.76 -0.22 6.79
N GLY A 39 -11.63 1.00 6.24
CA GLY A 39 -12.76 1.92 6.04
C GLY A 39 -13.81 1.34 5.09
N GLU A 40 -13.37 0.79 3.96
CA GLU A 40 -14.26 0.14 2.99
C GLU A 40 -14.96 -1.09 3.58
N LYS A 41 -14.26 -1.91 4.36
CA LYS A 41 -14.84 -3.09 5.01
C LYS A 41 -15.96 -2.71 5.99
N ILE A 42 -15.76 -1.66 6.78
CA ILE A 42 -16.79 -1.14 7.70
C ILE A 42 -17.99 -0.62 6.91
N ALA A 43 -17.76 0.18 5.87
CA ALA A 43 -18.82 0.71 5.02
C ALA A 43 -19.64 -0.42 4.36
N GLY A 44 -18.97 -1.46 3.85
CA GLY A 44 -19.59 -2.63 3.26
C GLY A 44 -20.44 -3.41 4.27
N GLN A 45 -19.95 -3.63 5.49
CA GLN A 45 -20.73 -4.28 6.56
C GLN A 45 -21.97 -3.49 6.95
N VAL A 46 -21.88 -2.15 7.00
CA VAL A 46 -23.04 -1.29 7.29
C VAL A 46 -24.07 -1.37 6.16
N GLN A 47 -23.62 -1.30 4.90
CA GLN A 47 -24.50 -1.45 3.74
C GLN A 47 -25.18 -2.83 3.70
N GLU A 48 -24.44 -3.91 3.99
CA GLU A 48 -24.98 -5.27 4.03
C GLU A 48 -26.07 -5.39 5.10
N LYS A 49 -25.83 -4.88 6.32
CA LYS A 49 -26.84 -4.88 7.39
C LYS A 49 -28.08 -4.09 7.02
N ILE A 50 -27.92 -2.90 6.42
CA ILE A 50 -29.04 -2.10 5.94
C ILE A 50 -29.82 -2.85 4.85
N GLY A 51 -29.12 -3.50 3.92
CA GLY A 51 -29.71 -4.32 2.87
C GLY A 51 -30.52 -5.49 3.44
N GLN A 52 -29.98 -6.22 4.43
CA GLN A 52 -30.70 -7.30 5.10
C GLN A 52 -31.95 -6.81 5.83
N VAL A 53 -31.86 -5.72 6.58
CA VAL A 53 -33.01 -5.11 7.28
C VAL A 53 -34.09 -4.69 6.29
N LYS A 54 -33.69 -4.05 5.18
CA LYS A 54 -34.62 -3.58 4.14
C LYS A 54 -35.25 -4.77 3.37
N SER A 55 -34.52 -5.87 3.17
CA SER A 55 -35.06 -7.12 2.59
C SER A 55 -36.04 -7.82 3.54
N VAL A 56 -35.80 -7.77 4.85
CA VAL A 56 -36.70 -8.38 5.86
C VAL A 56 -37.95 -7.53 6.10
N LEU A 57 -37.83 -6.20 6.11
CA LEU A 57 -38.99 -5.29 6.24
C LEU A 57 -39.76 -5.07 4.93
N GLY A 58 -39.16 -5.37 3.78
CA GLY A 58 -39.73 -5.14 2.45
C GLY A 58 -40.63 -6.25 1.92
N LYS A 59 -41.06 -7.18 2.78
CA LYS A 59 -42.04 -8.22 2.46
C LYS A 59 -43.19 -8.20 3.45
#